data_AF-A0A516NRL2-F1
#
_entry.id   AF-A0A516NRL2-F1
#
_cell.length_a   1.000
_cell.length_b   1.000
_cell.length_c   1.000
_cell.angle_alpha   90.00
_cell.angle_beta   90.00
_cell.angle_gamma   90.00
#
_symmetry.space_group_name_H-M   'P 1'
#
loop_
_entity.id
_entity.type
_entity.pdbx_description
1 polymer ?
#
loop_
_entity_poly.entity_id
_entity_poly.type
_entity_poly.pdbx_seq_one_letter_code
_entity_poly.pdbx_strand_id
1 'polypeptide(L)'
;MSGCIFCRIVAGTAPATKIHEDDTLLAFLDIRPITRGHTLVIPKWHSGDLDKLDPALGARLFAFGHRLAKAMRRSDLRVDGANLLINDGKAAFQTVDHVHLHVVPRHSGDKLSFAKGLLLRRPHDRDSTAAAIRAGLDRLADEEKETNA
;
A
#
# COMPACT_ATOMS: atom_id res chain seq x y z
N MET A 1 -21.07 -0.80 -4.66
CA MET A 1 -20.30 0.43 -5.02
C MET A 1 -20.64 1.65 -4.15
N SER A 2 -21.91 2.08 -3.99
CA SER A 2 -22.27 3.31 -3.25
C SER A 2 -21.85 3.35 -1.76
N GLY A 3 -21.59 2.20 -1.13
CA GLY A 3 -21.11 2.10 0.26
C GLY A 3 -19.60 1.83 0.42
N CYS A 4 -18.84 1.69 -0.67
CA CYS A 4 -17.41 1.32 -0.57
C CYS A 4 -16.54 2.55 -0.29
N ILE A 5 -15.82 2.55 0.84
CA ILE A 5 -14.93 3.65 1.22
C ILE A 5 -13.76 3.82 0.22
N PHE A 6 -13.23 2.74 -0.34
CA PHE A 6 -12.14 2.82 -1.32
C PHE A 6 -12.62 3.36 -2.67
N CYS A 7 -13.83 3.01 -3.14
CA CYS A 7 -14.43 3.69 -4.29
C CYS A 7 -14.59 5.20 -4.05
N ARG A 8 -14.98 5.60 -2.82
CA ARG A 8 -15.08 7.03 -2.47
C ARG A 8 -13.72 7.74 -2.48
N ILE A 9 -12.66 7.07 -2.03
CA ILE A 9 -11.29 7.58 -2.12
C ILE A 9 -10.86 7.74 -3.59
N VAL A 10 -11.12 6.73 -4.43
CA VAL A 10 -10.86 6.80 -5.89
C VAL A 10 -11.61 7.97 -6.53
N ALA A 11 -12.88 8.17 -6.16
CA ALA A 11 -13.70 9.28 -6.64
C ALA A 11 -13.35 10.65 -6.03
N GLY A 12 -12.40 10.73 -5.11
CA GLY A 12 -12.05 11.98 -4.42
C GLY A 12 -13.09 12.50 -3.43
N THR A 13 -14.10 11.70 -3.10
CA THR A 13 -15.19 12.04 -2.16
C THR A 13 -14.92 11.60 -0.71
N ALA A 14 -13.77 10.97 -0.47
CA ALA A 14 -13.23 10.66 0.85
C ALA A 14 -11.72 10.97 0.87
N PRO A 15 -11.18 11.46 1.99
CA PRO A 15 -9.77 11.85 2.08
C PRO A 15 -8.85 10.63 2.12
N ALA A 16 -7.66 10.77 1.53
CA ALA A 16 -6.58 9.81 1.65
C ALA A 16 -5.23 10.50 1.46
N THR A 17 -4.20 10.03 2.16
CA THR A 17 -2.82 10.47 1.91
C THR A 17 -2.25 9.62 0.76
N LYS A 18 -2.49 10.08 -0.48
CA LYS A 18 -2.09 9.38 -1.71
C LYS A 18 -0.57 9.28 -1.84
N ILE A 19 -0.06 8.15 -2.30
CA ILE A 19 1.36 7.92 -2.59
C ILE A 19 1.60 7.91 -4.10
N HIS A 20 0.73 7.21 -4.82
CA HIS A 20 0.80 7.02 -6.27
C HIS A 20 -0.61 6.91 -6.84
N GLU A 21 -0.81 7.38 -8.06
CA GLU A 21 -2.04 7.20 -8.81
C GLU A 21 -1.72 7.08 -10.29
N ASP A 22 -2.26 6.04 -10.93
CA ASP A 22 -2.26 5.90 -12.39
C ASP A 22 -3.69 5.61 -12.90
N ASP A 23 -3.81 5.20 -14.15
CA ASP A 23 -5.10 4.92 -14.80
C ASP A 23 -5.86 3.76 -14.14
N THR A 24 -5.13 2.82 -13.52
CA THR A 24 -5.67 1.54 -13.02
C THR A 24 -5.51 1.35 -11.52
N LEU A 25 -4.47 1.91 -10.91
CA LEU A 25 -4.12 1.70 -9.52
C LEU A 25 -4.09 3.02 -8.75
N LEU A 26 -4.42 2.94 -7.47
CA LEU A 26 -4.23 4.00 -6.50
C LEU A 26 -3.53 3.41 -5.27
N ALA A 27 -2.52 4.10 -4.76
CA ALA A 27 -1.87 3.74 -3.51
C ALA A 27 -1.92 4.88 -2.50
N PHE A 28 -2.20 4.57 -1.23
CA PHE A 28 -2.32 5.56 -0.16
C PHE A 28 -1.98 4.95 1.20
N LEU A 29 -1.64 5.80 2.17
CA LEU A 29 -1.32 5.34 3.52
C LEU A 29 -2.55 4.79 4.24
N ASP A 30 -2.38 3.67 4.95
CA ASP A 30 -3.39 3.16 5.86
C ASP A 30 -3.56 4.14 7.05
N ILE A 31 -4.81 4.45 7.39
CA ILE A 31 -5.14 5.34 8.51
C ILE A 31 -4.85 4.70 9.88
N ARG A 32 -4.72 3.37 9.93
CA ARG A 32 -4.37 2.55 11.10
C ARG A 32 -3.16 1.68 10.76
N PRO A 33 -1.98 2.29 10.56
CA PRO A 33 -0.83 1.54 10.07
C PRO A 33 -0.30 0.54 11.10
N ILE A 34 0.08 -0.65 10.63
CA ILE A 34 0.78 -1.65 11.45
C ILE A 34 2.21 -1.15 11.78
N THR A 35 2.88 -0.59 10.78
CA THR A 35 4.18 0.08 10.89
C THR A 35 4.16 1.39 10.08
N ARG A 36 5.03 2.34 10.42
CA ARG A 36 5.13 3.61 9.66
C ARG A 36 5.39 3.31 8.18
N GLY A 37 4.57 3.88 7.31
CA GLY A 37 4.62 3.64 5.87
C GLY A 37 3.74 2.49 5.36
N HIS A 38 2.95 1.86 6.23
CA HIS A 38 1.92 0.90 5.80
C HIS A 38 1.03 1.53 4.73
N THR A 39 1.13 0.98 3.52
CA THR A 39 0.47 1.50 2.31
C THR A 39 -0.50 0.46 1.78
N LEU A 40 -1.66 0.91 1.34
CA LEU A 40 -2.65 0.10 0.63
C LEU A 40 -2.55 0.41 -0.86
N VAL A 41 -2.43 -0.63 -1.69
CA VAL A 41 -2.53 -0.53 -3.15
C VAL A 41 -3.86 -1.12 -3.56
N ILE A 42 -4.68 -0.34 -4.27
CA ILE A 42 -6.01 -0.76 -4.71
C ILE A 42 -6.14 -0.63 -6.23
N PRO A 43 -6.93 -1.50 -6.89
CA PRO A 43 -7.44 -1.20 -8.21
C PRO A 43 -8.45 -0.04 -8.12
N LYS A 44 -8.48 0.84 -9.13
CA LYS A 44 -9.49 1.88 -9.26
C LYS A 44 -10.86 1.28 -9.56
N TRP A 45 -10.90 0.19 -10.33
CA TRP A 45 -12.08 -0.62 -10.54
C TRP A 45 -12.40 -1.44 -9.28
N HIS A 46 -13.69 -1.50 -8.95
CA HIS A 46 -14.14 -2.21 -7.76
C HIS A 46 -14.21 -3.72 -8.01
N SER A 47 -13.38 -4.47 -7.30
CA SER A 47 -13.50 -5.92 -7.14
C SER A 47 -13.55 -6.22 -5.64
N GLY A 48 -14.58 -6.93 -5.19
CA GLY A 48 -14.82 -7.13 -3.75
C GLY A 48 -13.83 -8.09 -3.10
N ASP A 49 -13.36 -9.08 -3.85
CA ASP A 49 -12.56 -10.24 -3.45
C ASP A 49 -11.73 -10.70 -4.66
N LEU A 50 -10.88 -11.72 -4.48
CA LEU A 50 -10.04 -12.24 -5.56
C LEU A 50 -10.85 -12.98 -6.64
N ASP A 51 -12.00 -13.55 -6.31
CA ASP A 51 -12.89 -14.22 -7.28
C ASP A 51 -13.38 -13.24 -8.36
N LYS A 52 -13.60 -11.97 -7.99
CA LYS A 52 -14.03 -10.89 -8.89
C LYS A 52 -12.89 -10.05 -9.45
N LEU A 53 -11.64 -10.34 -9.08
CA LEU A 53 -10.50 -9.57 -9.53
C LEU A 53 -10.02 -10.11 -10.89
N ASP A 54 -9.88 -9.22 -11.86
CA ASP A 54 -9.20 -9.56 -13.11
C ASP A 54 -7.74 -10.00 -12.82
N PRO A 55 -7.29 -11.19 -13.27
CA PRO A 55 -5.95 -11.68 -12.96
C PRO A 55 -4.81 -10.78 -13.44
N ALA A 56 -4.97 -10.08 -14.57
CA ALA A 56 -3.94 -9.16 -15.06
C ALA A 56 -3.85 -7.92 -14.17
N LEU A 57 -4.98 -7.42 -13.67
CA LEU A 57 -5.00 -6.36 -12.67
C LEU A 57 -4.39 -6.81 -11.34
N GLY A 58 -4.63 -8.06 -10.91
CA GLY A 58 -3.98 -8.67 -9.76
C GLY A 58 -2.45 -8.73 -9.89
N ALA A 59 -1.96 -9.11 -11.07
CA ALA A 59 -0.52 -9.10 -11.37
C ALA A 59 0.08 -7.68 -11.32
N ARG A 60 -0.61 -6.67 -11.88
CA ARG A 60 -0.17 -5.26 -11.80
C ARG A 60 -0.12 -4.76 -10.36
N LEU A 61 -1.12 -5.11 -9.55
CA LEU A 61 -1.20 -4.73 -8.14
C LEU A 61 -0.04 -5.32 -7.32
N PHE A 62 0.31 -6.60 -7.52
CA PHE A 62 1.48 -7.20 -6.88
C PHE A 62 2.80 -6.61 -7.39
N ALA A 63 2.94 -6.41 -8.71
CA ALA A 63 4.12 -5.79 -9.31
C ALA A 63 4.37 -4.38 -8.75
N PHE A 64 3.31 -3.58 -8.59
CA PHE A 64 3.41 -2.26 -7.99
C PHE A 64 3.72 -2.33 -6.48
N GLY A 65 3.14 -3.28 -5.75
CA GLY A 65 3.51 -3.52 -4.35
C GLY A 65 4.98 -3.88 -4.16
N HIS A 66 5.53 -4.71 -5.07
CA HIS A 66 6.96 -5.00 -5.11
C HIS A 66 7.80 -3.74 -5.39
N ARG A 67 7.37 -2.89 -6.33
CA ARG A 67 8.00 -1.59 -6.59
C ARG A 67 8.00 -0.69 -5.35
N LEU A 68 6.87 -0.59 -4.64
CA LEU A 68 6.78 0.18 -3.39
C LEU A 68 7.74 -0.36 -2.33
N ALA A 69 7.85 -1.67 -2.15
CA ALA A 69 8.80 -2.25 -1.22
C ALA A 69 10.26 -1.89 -1.58
N LYS A 70 10.62 -1.92 -2.87
CA LYS A 70 11.95 -1.44 -3.33
C LYS A 70 12.13 0.05 -3.00
N ALA A 71 11.16 0.88 -3.35
CA ALA A 71 11.19 2.33 -3.13
C ALA A 71 11.33 2.70 -1.65
N MET A 72 10.60 2.02 -0.76
CA MET A 72 10.68 2.26 0.68
C MET A 72 12.09 1.98 1.23
N ARG A 73 12.84 1.03 0.66
CA ARG A 73 14.26 0.81 1.03
C ARG A 73 15.16 1.97 0.64
N ARG A 74 14.84 2.66 -0.46
CA ARG A 74 15.54 3.88 -0.91
C ARG A 74 15.06 5.11 -0.15
N SER A 75 13.89 5.07 0.49
CA SER A 75 13.32 6.21 1.22
C SER A 75 14.02 6.48 2.56
N ASP A 76 13.76 7.65 3.15
CA ASP A 76 14.19 7.98 4.51
C ASP A 76 13.51 7.14 5.59
N LEU A 77 12.57 6.26 5.21
CA LEU A 77 12.04 5.24 6.11
C LEU A 77 13.07 4.16 6.42
N ARG A 78 14.16 4.01 5.65
CA ARG A 78 15.28 3.07 5.92
C ARG A 78 14.81 1.66 6.31
N VAL A 79 13.93 1.10 5.47
CA VAL A 79 13.27 -0.17 5.75
C VAL A 79 14.17 -1.33 5.30
N ASP A 80 14.20 -2.40 6.08
CA ASP A 80 15.01 -3.60 5.81
C ASP A 80 14.20 -4.71 5.14
N GLY A 81 12.88 -4.56 5.10
CA GLY A 81 11.95 -5.55 4.56
C GLY A 81 10.57 -4.96 4.30
N ALA A 82 9.70 -5.77 3.70
CA ALA A 82 8.27 -5.49 3.64
C ALA A 82 7.49 -6.80 3.69
N ASN A 83 6.32 -6.79 4.32
CA ASN A 83 5.30 -7.81 4.11
C ASN A 83 4.33 -7.31 3.03
N LEU A 84 4.07 -8.17 2.05
CA LEU A 84 3.03 -7.98 1.04
C LEU A 84 1.92 -8.97 1.35
N LEU A 85 0.70 -8.48 1.61
CA LEU A 85 -0.41 -9.29 2.07
C LEU A 85 -1.72 -8.89 1.38
N ILE A 86 -2.46 -9.88 0.91
CA ILE A 86 -3.87 -9.75 0.53
C ILE A 86 -4.68 -10.58 1.51
N ASN A 87 -5.76 -9.99 2.03
CA ASN A 87 -6.78 -10.69 2.77
C ASN A 87 -7.96 -10.92 1.83
N ASP A 88 -8.18 -12.17 1.42
CA ASP A 88 -9.26 -12.57 0.52
C ASP A 88 -10.42 -13.18 1.30
N GLY A 89 -11.52 -12.43 1.42
CA GLY A 89 -12.70 -12.81 2.17
C GLY A 89 -12.59 -12.57 3.69
N LYS A 90 -13.77 -12.54 4.35
CA LYS A 90 -13.88 -12.26 5.79
C LYS A 90 -13.10 -13.23 6.67
N ALA A 91 -13.04 -14.50 6.28
CA ALA A 91 -12.29 -15.54 7.00
C ALA A 91 -10.78 -15.24 7.04
N ALA A 92 -10.25 -14.50 6.06
CA ALA A 92 -8.86 -14.06 5.98
C ALA A 92 -8.65 -12.64 6.54
N PHE A 93 -9.59 -12.11 7.34
CA PHE A 93 -9.56 -10.75 7.92
C PHE A 93 -9.78 -9.59 6.92
N GLN A 94 -10.41 -9.83 5.78
CA GLN A 94 -10.86 -8.73 4.93
C GLN A 94 -11.99 -7.95 5.62
N THR A 95 -11.79 -6.63 5.79
CA THR A 95 -12.76 -5.73 6.44
C THR A 95 -13.33 -4.67 5.50
N VAL A 96 -12.69 -4.44 4.36
CA VAL A 96 -13.18 -3.59 3.28
C VAL A 96 -13.33 -4.48 2.04
N ASP A 97 -14.57 -4.61 1.56
CA ASP A 97 -14.92 -5.40 0.37
C ASP A 97 -14.50 -4.66 -0.91
N HIS A 98 -13.21 -4.41 -1.06
CA HIS A 98 -12.53 -3.86 -2.23
C HIS A 98 -11.08 -4.34 -2.15
N VAL A 99 -10.63 -5.15 -3.11
CA VAL A 99 -9.30 -5.79 -3.09
C VAL A 99 -8.22 -4.75 -2.82
N HIS A 100 -7.35 -5.02 -1.86
CA HIS A 100 -6.25 -4.16 -1.52
C HIS A 100 -5.04 -5.00 -1.11
N LEU A 101 -3.88 -4.67 -1.67
CA LEU A 101 -2.60 -5.21 -1.21
C LEU A 101 -2.05 -4.30 -0.13
N HIS A 102 -1.82 -4.88 1.03
CA HIS A 102 -1.04 -4.27 2.09
C HIS A 102 0.45 -4.36 1.74
N VAL A 103 1.15 -3.22 1.80
CA VAL A 103 2.61 -3.14 1.76
C VAL A 103 3.04 -2.58 3.12
N VAL A 104 3.52 -3.47 3.99
CA VAL A 104 3.86 -3.16 5.39
C VAL A 104 5.38 -3.13 5.53
N PRO A 105 6.02 -1.97 5.72
CA PRO A 105 7.46 -1.89 5.88
C PRO A 105 7.95 -2.53 7.17
N ARG A 106 9.16 -3.10 7.14
CA ARG A 106 9.78 -3.83 8.26
C ARG A 106 11.21 -3.38 8.52
N HIS A 107 11.61 -3.45 9.77
CA HIS A 107 12.96 -3.17 10.26
C HIS A 107 13.53 -4.39 10.98
N SER A 108 14.84 -4.58 10.86
CA SER A 108 15.55 -5.64 11.59
C SER A 108 15.36 -5.47 13.09
N GLY A 109 14.95 -6.55 13.75
CA GLY A 109 14.67 -6.52 15.19
C GLY A 109 13.30 -5.94 15.56
N ASP A 110 12.46 -5.52 14.61
CA ASP A 110 11.08 -5.18 14.93
C ASP A 110 10.31 -6.45 15.37
N LYS A 111 9.76 -6.41 16.58
CA LYS A 111 8.95 -7.52 17.10
C LYS A 111 7.52 -7.32 16.62
N LEU A 112 7.23 -7.72 15.39
CA LEU A 112 5.87 -7.66 14.87
C LEU A 112 4.98 -8.68 15.61
N SER A 113 4.02 -8.18 16.36
CA SER A 113 2.84 -8.93 16.74
C SER A 113 1.67 -8.35 15.97
N PHE A 114 1.22 -9.04 14.93
CA PHE A 114 0.08 -8.61 14.10
C PHE A 114 -1.14 -8.27 14.98
N ALA A 115 -1.40 -9.08 16.02
CA ALA A 115 -2.45 -8.83 17.00
C ALA A 115 -2.25 -7.49 17.76
N LYS A 116 -1.02 -7.18 18.21
CA LYS A 116 -0.73 -5.89 18.86
C LYS A 116 -0.81 -4.73 17.88
N GLY A 117 -0.35 -4.88 16.63
CA GLY A 117 -0.42 -3.84 15.60
C GLY A 117 -1.86 -3.46 15.21
N LEU A 118 -2.78 -4.42 15.26
CA LEU A 118 -4.21 -4.17 15.01
C LEU A 118 -4.86 -3.35 16.15
N LEU A 119 -4.33 -3.50 17.38
CA LEU A 119 -4.86 -2.90 18.61
C LEU A 119 -4.19 -1.56 18.98
N LEU A 120 -2.90 -1.40 18.72
CA LEU A 120 -2.11 -0.23 19.14
C LEU A 120 -2.05 0.83 18.04
N ARG A 121 -2.57 2.03 18.33
CA ARG A 121 -2.40 3.20 17.45
C ARG A 121 -1.09 3.91 17.77
N ARG A 122 -0.24 4.09 16.75
CA ARG A 122 0.92 4.98 16.84
C ARG A 122 0.65 6.25 16.04
N PRO A 123 0.68 7.45 16.65
CA PRO A 123 0.66 8.69 15.90
C PRO A 123 1.88 8.73 14.99
N HIS A 124 1.66 9.09 13.73
CA HIS A 124 2.71 9.24 12.74
C HIS A 124 2.32 10.40 11.83
N ASP A 125 3.32 11.20 11.48
CA ASP A 125 3.16 12.25 10.48
C ASP A 125 2.99 11.61 9.10
N ARG A 126 1.76 11.67 8.60
CA ARG A 126 1.35 11.06 7.33
C ARG A 126 1.97 11.77 6.15
N ASP A 127 2.16 13.09 6.24
CA ASP A 127 2.63 13.88 5.12
C ASP A 127 4.13 13.67 4.91
N SER A 128 4.94 13.71 5.97
CA SER A 128 6.37 13.37 5.84
C SER A 128 6.59 11.90 5.49
N THR A 129 5.75 10.98 5.98
CA THR A 129 5.83 9.57 5.60
C THR A 129 5.51 9.38 4.11
N ALA A 130 4.48 10.05 3.60
CA ALA A 130 4.14 10.00 2.19
C ALA A 130 5.22 10.63 1.31
N ALA A 131 5.76 11.78 1.71
CA ALA A 131 6.87 12.44 1.02
C ALA A 131 8.10 11.54 0.94
N ALA A 132 8.47 10.85 2.04
CA ALA A 132 9.59 9.92 2.05
C ALA A 132 9.39 8.77 1.05
N ILE A 133 8.18 8.16 1.00
CA ILE A 133 7.90 7.06 0.06
C ILE A 133 7.97 7.54 -1.39
N ARG A 134 7.40 8.72 -1.70
CA ARG A 134 7.49 9.31 -3.05
C ARG A 134 8.93 9.58 -3.45
N ALA A 135 9.74 10.16 -2.57
CA ALA A 135 11.16 10.37 -2.83
C ALA A 135 11.92 9.04 -3.07
N GLY A 136 11.51 7.96 -2.40
CA GLY A 136 12.03 6.62 -2.67
C GLY A 136 11.62 6.05 -4.03
N LEU A 137 10.41 6.37 -4.51
CA LEU A 137 9.94 6.01 -5.85
C LEU A 137 10.70 6.76 -6.93
N ASP A 138 10.97 8.06 -6.71
CA ASP A 138 11.75 8.90 -7.63
C ASP A 138 13.18 8.36 -7.77
N ARG A 139 13.85 8.09 -6.63
CA ARG A 139 15.19 7.48 -6.62
C ARG A 139 15.24 6.14 -7.36
N LEU A 140 14.24 5.28 -7.13
CA LEU A 140 14.16 4.00 -7.83
C LEU A 140 13.96 4.18 -9.34
N ALA A 141 13.16 5.17 -9.76
CA ALA A 141 12.95 5.45 -11.17
C ALA A 141 14.23 5.95 -11.85
N ASP A 142 15.07 6.72 -11.14
CA ASP A 142 16.35 7.19 -11.67
C ASP A 142 17.37 6.05 -11.77
N GLU A 143 17.47 5.15 -10.77
CA GLU A 143 18.28 3.92 -10.82
C GLU A 143 17.92 3.05 -12.06
N GLU A 144 16.62 2.93 -12.36
CA GLU A 144 16.12 2.16 -13.50
C GLU A 144 16.42 2.81 -14.86
N LYS A 145 16.49 4.14 -14.93
CA LYS A 145 16.90 4.84 -16.17
C LYS A 145 18.39 4.63 -16.43
N GLU A 146 19.23 4.75 -15.40
CA GLU A 146 20.68 4.56 -15.51
C GLU A 146 21.05 3.13 -15.92
N THR A 147 20.30 2.14 -15.46
CA THR A 147 20.56 0.72 -15.80
C THR A 147 20.15 0.38 -17.24
N ASN A 148 19.24 1.14 -17.84
CA ASN A 148 18.71 0.91 -19.19
C ASN A 148 19.34 1.82 -20.26
N ALA A 149 20.28 2.69 -19.87
CA ALA A 149 21.06 3.55 -20.77
C ALA A 149 22.37 2.85 -21.17
#